data_AF-A0A1J9UBW0-F1
#
_entry.id   AF-A0A1J9UBW0-F1
#
_cell.length_a   1.000
_cell.length_b   1.000
_cell.length_c   1.000
_cell.angle_alpha   90.00
_cell.angle_beta   90.00
_cell.angle_gamma   90.00
#
_symmetry.space_group_name_H-M   'P 1'
#
loop_
_entity.id
_entity.type
_entity.pdbx_description
1 polymer ?
#
loop_
_entity_poly.entity_id
_entity_poly.type
_entity_poly.pdbx_seq_one_letter_code
_entity_poly.pdbx_strand_id
1 'polypeptide(L)' 'MDSSIVGKRVVSKVSNLRFYDSPSWQEKDVAGSVDAGLGFTVDAKVTVNGSSQYKVHNSKGKTYYVTTNEAYVYVR' A
#
# COMPACT_ATOMS: atom_id res chain seq x y z
N MET A 1 3.34 21.31 -0.37
CA MET A 1 3.60 20.59 0.89
C MET A 1 3.89 19.14 0.54
N ASP A 2 5.10 18.79 0.14
CA ASP A 2 5.55 17.39 0.18
C ASP A 2 5.87 17.06 1.64
N SER A 3 4.86 17.14 2.51
CA SER A 3 4.97 16.60 3.85
C SER A 3 5.20 15.11 3.68
N SER A 4 6.41 14.65 3.99
CA SER A 4 6.82 13.27 3.79
C SER A 4 5.73 12.32 4.26
N ILE A 5 5.23 11.48 3.34
CA ILE A 5 4.25 10.45 3.65
C ILE A 5 4.91 9.26 4.37
N VAL A 6 6.24 9.20 4.40
CA VAL A 6 7.00 8.15 5.08
C VAL A 6 6.68 8.20 6.57
N GLY A 7 6.45 7.04 7.18
CA GLY A 7 6.02 6.88 8.57
C GLY A 7 4.52 7.12 8.81
N LYS A 8 3.78 7.66 7.83
CA LYS A 8 2.31 7.79 7.92
C LYS A 8 1.63 6.45 7.63
N ARG A 9 0.34 6.35 7.97
CA ARG A 9 -0.44 5.14 7.73
C ARG A 9 -1.29 5.29 6.48
N VAL A 10 -1.06 4.44 5.49
CA VAL A 10 -2.02 4.25 4.40
C VAL A 10 -3.15 3.33 4.86
N VAL A 11 -4.39 3.73 4.63
CA VAL A 11 -5.59 3.06 5.12
C VAL A 11 -6.53 2.76 3.94
N SER A 12 -7.08 1.55 3.91
CA SER A 12 -8.06 1.15 2.92
C SER A 12 -9.40 1.86 3.13
N LYS A 13 -10.00 2.33 2.03
CA LYS A 13 -11.38 2.82 1.95
C LYS A 13 -12.37 1.71 1.62
N VAL A 14 -11.89 0.59 1.08
CA VAL A 14 -12.71 -0.50 0.54
C VAL A 14 -12.41 -1.83 1.21
N SER A 15 -13.37 -2.75 1.18
CA SER A 15 -13.12 -4.15 1.54
C SER A 15 -12.33 -4.87 0.46
N ASN A 16 -11.60 -5.93 0.84
CA ASN A 16 -10.80 -6.74 -0.08
C ASN A 16 -9.75 -5.97 -0.89
N LEU A 17 -9.16 -4.89 -0.34
CA LEU A 17 -8.06 -4.19 -1.00
C LEU A 17 -6.81 -5.08 -1.02
N ARG A 18 -6.34 -5.42 -2.21
CA ARG A 18 -5.17 -6.28 -2.40
C ARG A 18 -3.86 -5.57 -2.02
N PHE A 19 -2.94 -6.34 -1.46
CA PHE A 19 -1.54 -5.97 -1.29
C PHE A 19 -0.63 -7.08 -1.81
N TYR A 20 0.61 -6.73 -2.15
CA TYR A 20 1.51 -7.58 -2.93
C TYR A 20 2.82 -7.85 -2.17
N ASP A 21 3.40 -9.05 -2.36
CA ASP A 21 4.71 -9.43 -1.77
C ASP A 21 5.89 -8.86 -2.58
N SER A 22 5.64 -8.36 -3.79
CA SER A 22 6.64 -7.74 -4.68
C SER A 22 6.08 -6.49 -5.36
N PRO A 23 6.95 -5.55 -5.82
CA PRO A 23 6.50 -4.36 -6.54
C PRO A 23 5.98 -4.77 -7.93
N SER A 24 4.70 -5.12 -7.99
CA SER A 24 4.04 -5.78 -9.12
C SER A 24 2.53 -5.54 -9.09
N TRP A 25 1.88 -5.75 -10.23
CA TRP A 25 0.42 -5.76 -10.36
C TRP A 25 -0.11 -7.14 -10.80
N GLN A 26 0.75 -8.16 -10.84
CA GLN A 26 0.39 -9.50 -11.31
C GLN A 26 -0.32 -10.29 -10.21
N GLU A 27 -1.30 -11.11 -10.61
CA GLU A 27 -2.07 -11.96 -9.67
C GLU A 27 -1.17 -12.86 -8.83
N LYS A 28 -0.09 -13.42 -9.41
CA LYS A 28 0.85 -14.30 -8.71
C LYS A 28 1.57 -13.64 -7.53
N ASP A 29 1.64 -12.32 -7.51
CA ASP A 29 2.36 -11.54 -6.49
C ASP A 29 1.41 -11.00 -5.41
N VAL A 30 0.10 -11.30 -5.49
CA VAL A 30 -0.88 -10.94 -4.46
C VAL A 30 -0.57 -11.72 -3.19
N ALA A 31 -0.26 -11.00 -2.12
CA ALA A 31 0.05 -11.58 -0.82
C ALA A 31 -1.19 -11.73 0.08
N GLY A 32 -2.26 -10.98 -0.22
CA GLY A 32 -3.52 -11.03 0.50
C GLY A 32 -4.36 -9.79 0.24
N SER A 33 -5.39 -9.61 1.07
CA SER A 33 -6.24 -8.42 1.09
C SER A 33 -6.47 -7.89 2.50
N VAL A 34 -6.83 -6.62 2.59
CA VAL A 34 -7.27 -5.97 3.83
C VAL A 34 -8.61 -5.30 3.62
N ASP A 35 -9.40 -5.22 4.69
CA ASP A 35 -10.68 -4.52 4.68
C ASP A 35 -10.57 -3.03 4.99
N ALA A 36 -11.67 -2.30 4.77
CA ALA A 36 -11.75 -0.88 5.03
C ALA A 36 -11.35 -0.54 6.48
N GLY A 37 -10.60 0.55 6.66
CA GLY A 37 -10.06 0.98 7.96
C GLY A 37 -8.74 0.28 8.38
N LEU A 38 -8.40 -0.85 7.78
CA LEU A 38 -7.11 -1.51 7.95
C LEU A 38 -6.05 -0.89 7.03
N GLY A 39 -4.78 -1.11 7.33
CA GLY A 39 -3.71 -0.36 6.68
C GLY A 39 -2.32 -0.62 7.24
N PHE A 40 -1.33 0.04 6.65
CA PHE A 40 0.09 -0.20 6.83
C PHE A 40 0.87 1.11 6.99
N THR A 41 2.07 1.04 7.54
CA THR A 41 2.98 2.18 7.61
C THR A 41 3.71 2.33 6.28
N VAL A 42 3.80 3.54 5.75
CA VAL A 42 4.46 3.82 4.47
C VAL A 42 5.97 3.98 4.68
N ASP A 43 6.75 3.24 3.89
CA ASP A 43 8.21 3.35 3.83
C ASP A 43 8.66 4.23 2.66
N ALA A 44 8.00 4.09 1.51
CA ALA A 44 8.33 4.83 0.30
C ALA A 44 7.17 4.80 -0.70
N LYS A 45 7.23 5.69 -1.69
CA LYS A 45 6.45 5.58 -2.93
C LYS A 45 7.37 5.04 -4.03
N VAL A 46 6.91 4.02 -4.76
CA VAL A 46 7.64 3.37 -5.86
C VAL A 46 6.80 3.39 -7.13
N THR A 47 7.44 3.36 -8.30
CA THR A 47 6.75 3.26 -9.59
C THR A 47 7.00 1.88 -10.20
N VAL A 48 5.94 1.20 -10.59
CA VAL A 48 5.93 -0.16 -11.14
C VAL A 48 5.13 -0.13 -12.44
N ASN A 49 5.78 -0.41 -13.57
CA ASN A 49 5.16 -0.42 -14.90
C ASN A 49 4.31 0.83 -15.19
N GLY A 50 4.80 2.02 -14.82
CA GLY A 50 4.13 3.30 -15.04
C GLY A 50 3.05 3.67 -14.01
N SER A 51 2.73 2.80 -13.04
CA SER A 51 1.77 3.07 -11.96
C SER A 51 2.45 3.09 -10.58
N SER A 52 2.01 3.96 -9.68
CA SER A 52 2.60 4.10 -8.35
C SER A 52 2.04 3.10 -7.33
N GLN A 53 2.91 2.62 -6.44
CA GLN A 53 2.58 1.88 -5.23
C GLN A 53 3.24 2.53 -4.01
N TYR A 54 2.68 2.30 -2.83
CA TYR A 54 3.39 2.48 -1.57
C TYR A 54 4.13 1.18 -1.24
N LYS A 55 5.44 1.28 -0.97
CA LYS A 55 6.15 0.29 -0.18
C LYS A 55 5.75 0.51 1.28
N VAL A 56 5.27 -0.53 1.93
CA VAL A 56 4.73 -0.43 3.28
C VAL A 56 5.21 -1.58 4.15
N HIS A 57 5.11 -1.43 5.47
CA HIS A 57 5.28 -2.54 6.40
C HIS A 57 4.09 -2.68 7.36
N ASN A 58 3.83 -3.91 7.79
CA ASN A 58 2.84 -4.20 8.83
C ASN A 58 3.46 -4.10 10.24
N SER A 59 2.66 -4.31 11.29
CA SER A 59 3.12 -4.28 12.69
C SER A 59 4.17 -5.34 13.05
N LYS A 60 4.40 -6.34 12.18
CA LYS A 60 5.44 -7.37 12.31
C LYS A 60 6.70 -7.02 11.51
N GLY A 61 6.77 -5.85 10.88
CA GLY A 61 7.90 -5.42 10.05
C GLY A 61 7.98 -6.10 8.68
N LYS A 62 6.98 -6.89 8.28
CA LYS A 62 6.97 -7.49 6.94
C LYS A 62 6.58 -6.45 5.89
N THR A 63 7.39 -6.35 4.84
CA THR A 63 7.19 -5.42 3.73
C THR A 63 6.17 -5.95 2.72
N TYR A 64 5.34 -5.05 2.22
CA TYR A 64 4.38 -5.28 1.14
C TYR A 64 4.28 -4.05 0.23
N TYR A 65 3.47 -4.18 -0.82
CA TYR A 65 3.16 -3.09 -1.73
C TYR A 65 1.65 -2.93 -1.88
N VAL A 66 1.16 -1.69 -1.87
CA VAL A 66 -0.27 -1.36 -2.00
C VAL A 66 -0.46 -0.17 -2.92
N THR A 67 -1.62 -0.07 -3.57
CA THR A 67 -1.93 1.03 -4.49
C THR A 67 -1.82 2.41 -3.83
N THR A 68 -1.38 3.42 -4.59
CA THR A 68 -1.49 4.82 -4.18
C THR A 68 -2.77 5.49 -4.65
N ASN A 69 -3.66 4.77 -5.34
CA ASN A 69 -4.86 5.34 -5.92
C ASN A 69 -5.83 5.79 -4.81
N GLU A 70 -6.02 7.11 -4.73
CA GLU A 70 -6.82 7.76 -3.68
C GLU A 70 -8.30 7.39 -3.72
N ALA A 71 -8.79 6.76 -4.80
CA ALA A 71 -10.14 6.18 -4.80
C ALA A 71 -10.26 5.01 -3.80
N TYR A 72 -9.18 4.28 -3.55
CA TYR A 72 -9.17 3.08 -2.71
C TYR A 72 -8.46 3.26 -1.38
N VAL A 73 -7.56 4.24 -1.27
CA VAL A 73 -6.79 4.48 -0.05
C VAL A 73 -6.77 5.96 0.34
N TYR A 74 -6.43 6.23 1.59
CA TYR A 74 -5.97 7.55 2.03
C TYR A 74 -4.78 7.39 2.97
N VAL A 75 -3.97 8.45 3.09
CA VAL A 75 -2.85 8.51 4.03
C VAL A 75 -3.23 9.44 5.17
N ARG A 76 -3.01 9.01 6.41
CA ARG A 76 -3.16 9.85 7.61
C ARG A 76 -1.92 9.81 8.47
#